data_AF-A0A6N8VPR9-F1
#
_entry.id   AF-A0A6N8VPR9-F1
#
_cell.length_a   1.000
_cell.length_b   1.000
_cell.length_c   1.000
_cell.angle_alpha   90.00
_cell.angle_beta   90.00
_cell.angle_gamma   90.00
#
_symmetry.space_group_name_H-M   'P 1'
#
loop_
_entity.id
_entity.type
_entity.pdbx_description
1 polymer ?
#
loop_
_entity_poly.entity_id
_entity_poly.type
_entity_poly.pdbx_seq_one_letter_code
_entity_poly.pdbx_strand_id
1 'polypeptide(L)'
;MNIEELLRGTEEIISVAELKERLKSNKPLIVKAGFDPTAPDLHLGHTVLINKLRYFQQHGHIVKFLIGDFTALIGDPSGRNVTRKPMSMEEIKENARSYEKQIYKILDPDKTEILFNSMWLGKLSSAEIIKLSAKHTVARMM
;
A
#
# COMPACT_ATOMS: atom_id res chain seq x y z
N MET A 1 11.27 10.82 -16.10
CA MET A 1 11.25 9.43 -15.58
C MET A 1 11.37 8.48 -16.76
N ASN A 2 12.36 7.58 -16.77
CA ASN A 2 12.53 6.61 -17.86
C ASN A 2 11.70 5.35 -17.56
N ILE A 3 10.91 4.88 -18.53
CA ILE A 3 10.10 3.68 -18.37
C ILE A 3 10.92 2.40 -18.35
N GLU A 4 12.09 2.36 -19.00
CA GLU A 4 12.99 1.20 -18.96
C GLU A 4 13.50 0.94 -17.54
N GLU A 5 13.81 2.00 -16.80
CA GLU A 5 14.23 1.89 -15.40
C GLU A 5 13.06 1.55 -14.47
N LEU A 6 11.83 1.92 -14.84
CA LEU A 6 10.62 1.43 -14.17
C LEU A 6 10.44 -0.07 -14.38
N LEU A 7 10.66 -0.58 -15.59
CA LEU A 7 10.56 -2.00 -15.93
C LEU A 7 11.65 -2.83 -15.23
N ARG A 8 12.84 -2.27 -15.03
CA ARG A 8 13.93 -2.96 -14.33
C ARG A 8 13.52 -3.40 -12.92
N GLY A 9 13.55 -4.71 -12.66
CA GLY A 9 13.18 -5.30 -11.38
C GLY A 9 11.68 -5.23 -11.05
N THR A 10 10.84 -4.95 -12.05
CA THR A 10 9.38 -5.02 -11.96
C THR A 10 8.92 -6.25 -12.73
N GLU A 11 8.15 -7.11 -12.08
CA GLU A 11 7.63 -8.34 -12.71
C GLU A 11 6.65 -8.03 -13.84
N GLU A 12 5.68 -7.14 -13.59
CA GLU A 12 4.63 -6.79 -14.54
C GLU A 12 4.17 -5.35 -14.35
N ILE A 13 3.78 -4.69 -15.45
CA ILE A 13 3.07 -3.41 -15.45
C ILE A 13 1.75 -3.58 -16.21
N ILE A 14 0.64 -3.48 -15.48
CA ILE A 14 -0.69 -3.48 -16.09
C ILE A 14 -0.92 -2.13 -16.79
N SER A 15 -1.29 -2.18 -18.06
CA SER A 15 -1.58 -1.00 -18.89
C SER A 15 -0.40 -0.01 -19.04
N VAL A 16 0.73 -0.46 -19.59
CA VAL A 16 1.92 0.37 -19.87
C VAL A 16 1.58 1.67 -20.61
N ALA A 17 0.64 1.63 -21.55
CA ALA A 17 0.22 2.82 -22.30
C ALA A 17 -0.37 3.92 -21.39
N GLU A 18 -1.23 3.54 -20.44
CA GLU A 18 -1.84 4.47 -19.48
C GLU A 18 -0.77 5.06 -18.55
N LEU A 19 0.16 4.23 -18.08
CA LEU A 19 1.28 4.71 -17.26
C LEU A 19 2.11 5.75 -18.02
N LYS A 20 2.45 5.49 -19.30
CA LYS A 20 3.17 6.45 -20.15
C LYS A 20 2.42 7.77 -20.27
N GLU A 21 1.11 7.72 -20.44
CA GLU A 21 0.27 8.92 -20.56
C GLU A 21 0.23 9.72 -19.26
N ARG A 22 0.05 9.05 -18.12
CA ARG A 22 0.11 9.68 -16.79
C ARG A 22 1.45 10.34 -16.52
N LEU A 23 2.56 9.70 -16.90
CA LEU A 23 3.92 10.27 -16.75
C LEU A 23 4.15 11.52 -17.61
N LYS A 24 3.41 11.71 -18.71
CA LYS A 24 3.47 12.92 -19.55
C LYS A 24 2.68 14.09 -18.97
N SER A 25 1.78 13.86 -18.02
CA SER A 25 0.85 14.88 -17.52
C SER A 25 1.49 16.02 -16.71
N ASN A 26 2.83 15.98 -16.48
CA ASN A 26 3.60 16.92 -15.65
C ASN A 26 3.06 17.14 -14.22
N LYS A 27 2.11 16.30 -13.78
CA LYS A 27 1.59 16.31 -12.41
C LYS A 27 2.29 15.23 -11.59
N PRO A 28 2.66 15.51 -10.33
CA PRO A 28 3.10 14.47 -9.41
C PRO A 28 2.07 13.34 -9.33
N LEU A 29 2.48 12.12 -9.67
CA LEU A 29 1.65 10.94 -9.46
C LEU A 29 1.60 10.60 -7.98
N ILE A 30 0.47 10.06 -7.56
CA ILE A 30 0.30 9.46 -6.24
C ILE A 30 0.59 7.97 -6.37
N VAL A 31 1.66 7.53 -5.71
CA VAL A 31 2.13 6.14 -5.75
C VAL A 31 1.78 5.48 -4.42
N LYS A 32 0.77 4.61 -4.46
CA LYS A 32 0.29 3.90 -3.27
C LYS A 32 1.01 2.57 -3.12
N ALA A 33 1.51 2.28 -1.93
CA ALA A 33 1.93 0.94 -1.52
C ALA A 33 1.28 0.59 -0.19
N GLY A 34 0.63 -0.58 -0.12
CA GLY A 34 -0.06 -1.07 1.08
C GLY A 34 0.80 -2.06 1.86
N PHE A 35 0.83 -1.93 3.19
CA PHE A 35 1.53 -2.80 4.11
C PHE A 35 0.60 -3.26 5.22
N ASP A 36 0.62 -4.56 5.49
CA ASP A 36 -0.12 -5.19 6.57
C ASP A 36 0.68 -5.05 7.88
N PRO A 37 0.12 -4.48 8.96
CA PRO A 37 0.84 -4.20 10.19
C PRO A 37 1.07 -5.42 11.10
N THR A 38 0.82 -6.64 10.65
CA THR A 38 0.90 -7.85 11.51
C THR A 38 2.30 -8.24 11.95
N ALA A 39 3.34 -7.90 11.18
CA ALA A 39 4.73 -8.16 11.56
C ALA A 39 5.30 -6.97 12.35
N PRO A 40 6.21 -7.17 13.31
CA PRO A 40 6.84 -6.04 14.01
C PRO A 40 7.72 -5.17 13.10
N ASP A 41 8.32 -5.77 12.06
CA ASP A 41 9.30 -5.13 11.19
C ASP A 41 9.14 -5.48 9.70
N LEU A 42 9.71 -4.64 8.84
CA LEU A 42 9.82 -4.92 7.41
C LEU A 42 11.07 -5.75 7.15
N HIS A 43 10.90 -7.00 6.71
CA HIS A 43 12.03 -7.83 6.31
C HIS A 43 12.71 -7.31 5.03
N LEU A 44 13.95 -7.75 4.77
CA LEU A 44 14.77 -7.30 3.64
C LEU A 44 14.12 -7.49 2.26
N GLY A 45 13.23 -8.47 2.09
CA GLY A 45 12.47 -8.64 0.84
C GLY A 45 11.66 -7.39 0.41
N HIS A 46 11.25 -6.52 1.34
CA HIS A 46 10.53 -5.28 1.01
C HIS A 46 11.43 -4.22 0.37
N THR A 47 12.76 -4.34 0.48
CA THR A 47 13.71 -3.35 -0.05
C THR A 47 13.58 -3.18 -1.57
N VAL A 48 13.22 -4.22 -2.31
CA VAL A 48 12.98 -4.13 -3.76
C VAL A 48 11.85 -3.15 -4.06
N LEU A 49 10.71 -3.32 -3.37
CA LEU A 49 9.54 -2.46 -3.52
C LEU A 49 9.82 -1.03 -3.02
N ILE A 50 10.45 -0.87 -1.86
CA ILE A 50 10.75 0.45 -1.28
C ILE A 50 11.72 1.23 -2.19
N ASN A 51 12.72 0.57 -2.79
CA ASN A 51 13.60 1.23 -3.76
C ASN A 51 12.85 1.68 -5.03
N LYS A 52 11.83 0.93 -5.47
CA LYS A 52 10.97 1.38 -6.58
C LYS A 52 10.18 2.64 -6.19
N LEU A 53 9.65 2.72 -4.96
CA LEU A 53 9.00 3.92 -4.44
C LEU A 53 9.97 5.11 -4.38
N ARG A 54 11.22 4.89 -3.95
CA ARG A 54 12.28 5.91 -3.97
C ARG A 54 12.53 6.44 -5.38
N TYR A 55 12.54 5.55 -6.38
CA TYR A 55 12.68 5.96 -7.78
C TYR A 55 11.55 6.90 -8.23
N PHE A 56 10.30 6.65 -7.80
CA PHE A 56 9.20 7.58 -8.03
C PHE A 56 9.44 8.95 -7.34
N GLN A 57 9.91 8.97 -6.09
CA GLN A 57 10.20 10.22 -5.36
C GLN A 57 11.32 11.06 -6.01
N GLN A 58 12.36 10.39 -6.53
CA GLN A 58 13.45 11.04 -7.28
C GLN A 58 12.95 11.74 -8.54
N HIS A 59 11.81 11.30 -9.07
CA HIS A 59 11.14 11.90 -10.24
C HIS A 59 9.99 12.84 -9.87
N GLY A 60 9.92 13.28 -8.61
CA GLY A 60 8.95 14.29 -8.16
C GLY A 60 7.55 13.76 -7.89
N HIS A 61 7.37 12.44 -7.81
CA HIS A 61 6.09 11.83 -7.44
C HIS A 61 5.98 11.67 -5.92
N ILE A 62 4.75 11.52 -5.43
CA ILE A 62 4.43 11.44 -4.00
C ILE A 62 4.07 10.02 -3.64
N VAL A 63 4.69 9.49 -2.58
CA VAL A 63 4.40 8.15 -2.07
C VAL A 63 3.36 8.24 -0.98
N LYS A 64 2.29 7.44 -1.10
CA LYS A 64 1.34 7.16 -0.02
C LYS A 64 1.61 5.77 0.53
N PHE A 65 2.26 5.72 1.69
CA PHE A 65 2.56 4.50 2.41
C PHE A 65 1.35 4.12 3.28
N LEU A 66 0.56 3.16 2.81
CA LEU A 66 -0.71 2.82 3.44
C LEU A 66 -0.57 1.64 4.40
N ILE A 67 -0.89 1.87 5.66
CA ILE A 67 -1.05 0.82 6.68
C ILE A 67 -2.48 0.25 6.57
N GLY A 68 -2.56 -1.07 6.43
CA GLY A 68 -3.80 -1.83 6.39
C GLY A 68 -4.35 -2.18 7.77
N ASP A 69 -4.62 -1.18 8.61
CA ASP A 69 -4.99 -1.38 10.01
C ASP A 69 -6.44 -1.86 10.22
N PHE A 70 -7.38 -1.42 9.38
CA PHE A 70 -8.80 -1.77 9.53
C PHE A 70 -9.05 -3.28 9.53
N THR A 71 -8.44 -4.02 8.60
CA THR A 71 -8.60 -5.48 8.52
C THR A 71 -7.72 -6.21 9.53
N ALA A 72 -6.61 -5.62 9.98
CA ALA A 72 -5.77 -6.16 11.05
C ALA A 72 -6.51 -6.15 12.41
N LEU A 73 -7.36 -5.15 12.65
CA LEU A 73 -8.26 -5.12 13.81
C LEU A 73 -9.31 -6.23 13.80
N ILE A 74 -9.68 -6.71 12.61
CA ILE A 74 -10.70 -7.75 12.44
C ILE A 74 -10.09 -9.16 12.44
N GLY A 75 -8.86 -9.31 11.93
CA GLY A 75 -8.18 -10.60 11.80
C GLY A 75 -8.50 -11.35 10.51
N ASP A 76 -8.75 -10.64 9.41
CA ASP A 76 -9.15 -11.21 8.12
C ASP A 76 -8.15 -12.26 7.57
N PRO A 77 -8.61 -13.46 7.13
CA PRO A 77 -7.75 -14.49 6.55
C PRO A 77 -7.32 -14.14 5.12
N SER A 78 -6.39 -13.19 4.96
CA SER A 78 -5.73 -12.97 3.67
C SER A 78 -4.81 -14.16 3.33
N GLY A 79 -5.29 -15.04 2.44
CA GLY A 79 -4.52 -16.10 1.77
C GLY A 79 -4.12 -17.31 2.63
N ARG A 80 -4.72 -17.49 3.82
CA ARG A 80 -4.44 -18.62 4.72
C ARG A 80 -5.74 -19.25 5.21
N ASN A 81 -5.75 -20.57 5.39
CA ASN A 81 -6.90 -21.34 5.88
C ASN A 81 -7.23 -21.11 7.38
N VAL A 82 -6.52 -20.20 8.06
CA VAL A 82 -6.71 -19.90 9.48
C VAL A 82 -6.87 -18.40 9.64
N THR A 83 -7.95 -18.00 10.33
CA THR A 83 -8.23 -16.62 10.74
C THR A 83 -7.06 -16.09 11.56
N ARG A 84 -6.59 -14.87 11.26
CA ARG A 84 -5.51 -14.25 12.03
C ARG A 84 -6.07 -13.79 13.38
N LYS A 85 -5.22 -13.75 14.41
CA LYS A 85 -5.60 -13.11 15.68
C LYS A 85 -5.79 -11.61 15.41
N PRO A 86 -6.92 -11.01 15.82
CA PRO A 86 -7.09 -9.56 15.84
C PRO A 86 -5.94 -8.90 16.61
N MET A 87 -5.48 -7.77 16.11
CA MET A 87 -4.47 -6.95 16.80
C MET A 87 -5.13 -5.78 17.53
N SER A 88 -4.51 -5.33 18.62
CA SER A 88 -4.90 -4.07 19.25
C SER A 88 -4.42 -2.86 18.44
N MET A 89 -5.08 -1.72 18.63
CA MET A 89 -4.65 -0.47 18.01
C MET A 89 -3.27 -0.04 18.49
N GLU A 90 -2.91 -0.38 19.72
CA GLU A 90 -1.62 -0.12 20.34
C GLU A 90 -0.51 -0.87 19.61
N GLU A 91 -0.68 -2.18 19.39
CA GLU A 91 0.28 -3.01 18.64
C GLU A 91 0.44 -2.52 17.19
N ILE A 92 -0.67 -2.18 16.53
CA ILE A 92 -0.64 -1.65 15.16
C ILE A 92 0.18 -0.35 15.11
N LYS A 93 -0.04 0.56 16.06
CA LYS A 93 0.71 1.83 16.14
C LYS A 93 2.18 1.59 16.42
N GLU A 94 2.53 0.62 17.26
CA GLU A 94 3.91 0.27 17.56
C GLU A 94 4.63 -0.26 16.31
N ASN A 95 4.02 -1.21 15.60
CA ASN A 95 4.57 -1.76 14.36
C ASN A 95 4.70 -0.68 13.28
N ALA A 96 3.68 0.18 13.12
CA ALA A 96 3.73 1.28 12.16
C ALA A 96 4.87 2.28 12.46
N ARG A 97 5.15 2.57 13.74
CA ARG A 97 6.31 3.40 14.13
C ARG A 97 7.63 2.71 13.79
N SER A 98 7.72 1.39 13.92
CA SER A 98 8.91 0.67 13.47
C SER A 98 9.09 0.76 11.95
N TYR A 99 8.00 0.58 11.19
CA TYR A 99 8.03 0.69 9.73
C TYR A 99 8.48 2.07 9.29
N GLU A 100 7.92 3.12 9.88
CA GLU A 100 8.28 4.52 9.61
C GLU A 100 9.79 4.74 9.74
N LYS A 101 10.38 4.30 10.87
CA LYS A 101 11.83 4.39 11.11
C LYS A 101 12.65 3.63 10.07
N GLN A 102 12.15 2.51 9.57
CA GLN A 102 12.83 1.68 8.58
C GLN A 102 12.74 2.29 7.17
N ILE A 103 11.56 2.72 6.75
CA ILE A 103 11.34 3.22 5.39
C ILE A 103 12.05 4.55 5.16
N TYR A 104 12.14 5.43 6.17
CA TYR A 104 12.83 6.72 6.03
C TYR A 104 14.36 6.61 5.95
N LYS A 105 14.92 5.41 6.10
CA LYS A 105 16.32 5.16 5.71
C LYS A 105 16.51 5.16 4.19
N ILE A 106 15.42 5.01 3.43
CA ILE A 106 15.42 4.91 1.95
C ILE A 106 14.55 6.01 1.34
N LEU A 107 13.33 6.20 1.85
CA LEU A 107 12.35 7.16 1.37
C LEU A 107 12.59 8.56 1.95
N ASP A 108 12.20 9.58 1.18
CA ASP A 108 12.19 10.97 1.61
C ASP A 108 10.94 11.25 2.45
N PRO A 109 11.04 11.64 3.73
CA PRO A 109 9.88 11.97 4.56
C PRO A 109 9.02 13.08 3.97
N ASP A 110 9.62 14.08 3.31
CA ASP A 110 8.88 15.24 2.74
C ASP A 110 8.05 14.85 1.51
N LYS A 111 8.32 13.66 0.94
CA LYS A 111 7.59 13.10 -0.21
C LYS A 111 6.89 11.79 0.12
N THR A 112 6.69 11.50 1.40
CA THR A 112 6.01 10.31 1.90
C THR A 112 4.88 10.71 2.83
N GLU A 113 3.68 10.22 2.56
CA GLU A 113 2.54 10.34 3.46
C GLU A 113 2.19 8.96 4.01
N ILE A 114 2.29 8.77 5.32
CA ILE A 114 1.84 7.56 6.00
C ILE A 114 0.34 7.69 6.28
N LEU A 115 -0.44 6.72 5.82
CA LEU A 115 -1.89 6.70 5.95
C LEU A 115 -2.35 5.41 6.61
N PHE A 116 -3.50 5.47 7.27
CA PHE A 116 -4.17 4.32 7.88
C PHE A 116 -5.51 4.12 7.20
N ASN A 117 -5.79 2.92 6.67
CA ASN A 117 -7.02 2.70 5.90
C ASN A 117 -8.29 2.75 6.76
N SER A 118 -8.17 2.58 8.09
CA SER A 118 -9.26 2.80 9.04
C SER A 118 -9.83 4.23 8.98
N MET A 119 -9.05 5.22 8.54
CA MET A 119 -9.48 6.62 8.42
C MET A 119 -10.71 6.81 7.51
N TRP A 120 -10.88 5.92 6.53
CA TRP A 120 -12.04 5.90 5.63
C TRP A 120 -12.86 4.61 5.76
N LEU A 121 -12.23 3.45 5.95
CA LEU A 121 -12.97 2.19 6.09
C LEU A 121 -13.80 2.14 7.38
N GLY A 122 -13.31 2.72 8.48
CA GLY A 122 -14.04 2.79 9.74
C GLY A 122 -15.28 3.70 9.70
N LYS A 123 -15.47 4.46 8.61
CA LYS A 123 -16.62 5.36 8.42
C LYS A 123 -17.67 4.77 7.49
N LEU A 124 -17.40 3.64 6.82
CA LEU A 124 -18.34 3.02 5.91
C LEU A 124 -19.52 2.43 6.69
N SER A 125 -20.73 2.82 6.30
CA SER A 125 -21.96 2.21 6.77
C SER A 125 -22.16 0.81 6.16
N SER A 126 -22.99 -0.02 6.81
CA SER A 126 -23.34 -1.33 6.28
C SER A 126 -23.93 -1.27 4.86
N ALA A 127 -24.71 -0.22 4.56
CA ALA A 127 -25.27 0.00 3.23
C ALA A 127 -24.18 0.28 2.18
N GLU A 128 -23.16 1.05 2.53
CA GLU A 128 -22.02 1.34 1.64
C GLU A 128 -21.16 0.10 1.41
N ILE A 129 -20.96 -0.73 2.44
CA ILE A 129 -20.26 -2.01 2.31
C ILE A 129 -21.01 -2.93 1.33
N ILE A 130 -22.33 -3.10 1.49
CA ILE A 130 -23.15 -3.91 0.57
C ILE A 130 -23.04 -3.39 -0.86
N LYS A 131 -23.13 -2.06 -1.04
CA LYS A 131 -23.00 -1.43 -2.36
C LYS A 131 -21.64 -1.68 -3.01
N LEU A 132 -20.56 -1.70 -2.22
CA LEU A 132 -19.21 -2.02 -2.69
C LEU A 132 -19.10 -3.50 -3.07
N SER A 133 -19.59 -4.41 -2.22
CA SER A 133 -19.59 -5.85 -2.48
C SER A 133 -20.36 -6.21 -3.76
N ALA A 134 -21.43 -5.49 -4.08
CA ALA A 134 -22.21 -5.68 -5.30
C ALA A 134 -21.47 -5.33 -6.62
N LYS A 135 -20.25 -4.77 -6.55
CA LYS A 135 -19.44 -4.45 -7.75
C LYS A 135 -18.65 -5.64 -8.29
N HIS A 136 -18.58 -6.74 -7.54
CA HIS A 136 -17.88 -7.95 -7.95
C HIS A 136 -18.78 -9.18 -7.82
N THR A 137 -18.55 -10.17 -8.67
CA THR A 137 -19.24 -11.46 -8.60
C THR A 137 -18.42 -12.45 -7.79
N VAL A 138 -19.10 -13.42 -7.17
CA VAL A 138 -18.44 -14.52 -6.45
C VAL A 138 -17.47 -15.28 -7.36
N ALA A 139 -17.88 -15.56 -8.60
CA ALA A 139 -17.05 -16.25 -9.59
C ALA A 139 -15.76 -15.52 -9.99
N ARG A 140 -15.66 -14.20 -9.75
CA ARG A 140 -14.42 -13.44 -9.96
C ARG A 140 -13.50 -13.47 -8.75
N MET A 141 -14.03 -13.75 -7.56
CA MET A 141 -13.27 -13.84 -6.31
C MET A 141 -12.68 -15.24 -6.08
N MET A 142 -13.34 -16.27 -6.60
CA MET A 142 -12.87 -17.65 -6.61
C MET A 142 -11.96 -17.93 -7.81
#